data_AF-A0A7S4KYY3-F1
#
_entry.id   AF-A0A7S4KYY3-F1
#
_cell.length_a   1.000
_cell.length_b   1.000
_cell.length_c   1.000
_cell.angle_alpha   90.00
_cell.angle_beta   90.00
_cell.angle_gamma   90.00
#
_symmetry.space_group_name_H-M   'P 1'
#
loop_
_entity.id
_entity.type
_entity.pdbx_description
1 polymer ?
#
loop_
_entity_poly.entity_id
_entity_poly.type
_entity_poly.pdbx_seq_one_letter_code
_entity_poly.pdbx_strand_id
1 'polypeptide(L)'
;NDAFSNFLGALTIAGHFTIPEVLLYFNNQAFRGCRSSKVSASEFHAFDSPNLPPIVDVGVVIDVNWHEVFPPYAGSKFRVCSKTEENVAVLRFFPGITVTTLESFLNYPIKGVVLQTYGAGNGPDTRKDLIDCLARACKRGVIILNTTQCMKGYVTDAYATGRVLKQAGVIPGGDMTPEAALTKLAYVLAKDEWDLEEKKRMLEKNLRGERHIHSSHRFEFGDQTLVEKLSRHLGAVGGEMRQLKEKIYPILMCQAAKEGNVEELSVLYDQGAPIYAQDYEGRTALHQACLYGHVEAVKFLLEKGGLVHQVDTFGNNALTNAIRGKKFRHCKYGENSRGHIALFLFHGRKIM
;
A
#
# COMPACT_ATOMS: atom_id res chain seq x y z
N ASN A 1 -33.30 7.44 2.47
CA ASN A 1 -31.95 7.78 2.93
C ASN A 1 -30.97 6.81 2.27
N ASP A 2 -29.71 7.17 2.20
CA ASP A 2 -28.59 6.35 1.69
C ASP A 2 -28.07 5.32 2.72
N ALA A 3 -28.48 5.44 3.98
CA ALA A 3 -28.01 4.57 5.06
C ALA A 3 -28.32 3.09 4.83
N PHE A 4 -29.52 2.76 4.32
CA PHE A 4 -29.88 1.36 4.07
C PHE A 4 -29.00 0.71 3.00
N SER A 5 -28.81 1.38 1.86
CA SER A 5 -27.94 0.88 0.77
C SER A 5 -26.48 0.81 1.19
N ASN A 6 -25.99 1.82 1.91
CA ASN A 6 -24.63 1.83 2.45
C ASN A 6 -24.40 0.66 3.44
N PHE A 7 -25.35 0.41 4.34
CA PHE A 7 -25.25 -0.69 5.30
C PHE A 7 -25.29 -2.07 4.61
N LEU A 8 -26.23 -2.29 3.69
CA LEU A 8 -26.36 -3.54 2.97
C LEU A 8 -25.13 -3.83 2.08
N GLY A 9 -24.62 -2.81 1.39
CA GLY A 9 -23.42 -2.95 0.57
C GLY A 9 -22.17 -3.26 1.40
N ALA A 10 -22.00 -2.62 2.56
CA ALA A 10 -20.89 -2.93 3.47
C ALA A 10 -20.96 -4.39 3.97
N LEU A 11 -22.14 -4.88 4.36
CA LEU A 11 -22.33 -6.28 4.76
C LEU A 11 -22.08 -7.24 3.60
N THR A 12 -22.51 -6.89 2.39
CA THR A 12 -22.31 -7.70 1.19
C THR A 12 -20.83 -7.89 0.90
N ILE A 13 -20.05 -6.80 0.96
CA ILE A 13 -18.61 -6.84 0.74
C ILE A 13 -17.92 -7.66 1.83
N ALA A 14 -18.22 -7.39 3.10
CA ALA A 14 -17.59 -8.09 4.24
C ALA A 14 -17.92 -9.59 4.29
N GLY A 15 -19.13 -9.99 3.85
CA GLY A 15 -19.58 -11.37 3.87
C GLY A 15 -19.08 -12.23 2.70
N HIS A 16 -18.78 -11.62 1.55
CA HIS A 16 -18.43 -12.36 0.33
C HIS A 16 -16.94 -12.25 -0.05
N PHE A 17 -16.24 -11.21 0.40
CA PHE A 17 -14.85 -10.95 0.01
C PHE A 17 -13.94 -10.88 1.23
N THR A 18 -12.77 -11.51 1.13
CA THR A 18 -11.72 -11.43 2.16
C THR A 18 -10.74 -10.31 1.81
N ILE A 19 -11.10 -9.07 2.16
CA ILE A 19 -10.24 -7.89 1.98
C ILE A 19 -9.65 -7.52 3.35
N PRO A 20 -8.36 -7.79 3.62
CA PRO A 20 -7.76 -7.67 4.96
C PRO A 20 -7.37 -6.22 5.31
N GLU A 21 -8.31 -5.28 5.15
CA GLU A 21 -8.07 -3.84 5.31
C GLU A 21 -9.20 -3.14 6.07
N VAL A 22 -8.90 -1.93 6.55
CA VAL A 22 -9.94 -0.99 6.99
C VAL A 22 -10.44 -0.23 5.77
N LEU A 23 -11.69 -0.49 5.37
CA LEU A 23 -12.34 0.16 4.24
C LEU A 23 -13.39 1.17 4.71
N LEU A 24 -13.61 2.19 3.89
CA LEU A 24 -14.77 3.08 3.97
C LEU A 24 -15.70 2.74 2.80
N TYR A 25 -16.91 2.27 3.09
CA TYR A 25 -17.92 2.01 2.07
C TYR A 25 -18.94 3.16 2.02
N PHE A 26 -19.11 3.75 0.84
CA PHE A 26 -20.09 4.80 0.61
C PHE A 26 -20.47 4.86 -0.87
N ASN A 27 -21.77 5.00 -1.14
CA ASN A 27 -22.30 5.24 -2.49
C ASN A 27 -21.76 4.25 -3.55
N ASN A 28 -21.99 2.97 -3.30
CA ASN A 28 -21.59 1.86 -4.18
C ASN A 28 -20.07 1.67 -4.35
N GLN A 29 -19.23 2.34 -3.56
CA GLN A 29 -17.77 2.18 -3.64
C GLN A 29 -17.18 1.88 -2.27
N ALA A 30 -16.14 1.03 -2.23
CA ALA A 30 -15.30 0.85 -1.04
C ALA A 30 -13.91 1.44 -1.30
N PHE A 31 -13.48 2.36 -0.44
CA PHE A 31 -12.18 3.00 -0.50
C PHE A 31 -11.28 2.46 0.61
N ARG A 32 -9.96 2.47 0.38
CA ARG A 32 -9.00 2.29 1.49
C ARG A 32 -9.22 3.40 2.51
N GLY A 33 -9.47 3.04 3.77
CA GLY A 33 -9.85 4.00 4.81
C GLY A 33 -8.80 5.11 5.00
N CYS A 34 -7.51 4.75 5.05
CA CYS A 34 -6.41 5.71 5.15
C CYS A 34 -6.05 6.42 3.83
N ARG A 35 -6.91 6.35 2.81
CA ARG A 35 -6.83 7.12 1.56
C ARG A 35 -8.05 7.98 1.32
N SER A 36 -9.06 7.85 2.18
CA SER A 36 -10.36 8.50 2.01
C SER A 36 -10.37 9.86 2.71
N SER A 37 -11.02 10.84 2.07
CA SER A 37 -11.33 12.14 2.66
C SER A 37 -12.77 12.51 2.35
N LYS A 38 -13.41 13.26 3.25
CA LYS A 38 -14.76 13.78 3.01
C LYS A 38 -14.65 15.02 2.11
N VAL A 39 -15.23 14.95 0.92
CA VAL A 39 -15.15 16.02 -0.11
C VAL A 39 -16.43 16.82 -0.23
N SER A 40 -17.57 16.26 0.22
CA SER A 40 -18.85 16.96 0.25
C SER A 40 -19.58 16.77 1.57
N ALA A 41 -20.20 17.84 2.07
CA ALA A 41 -21.03 17.82 3.27
C ALA A 41 -22.52 17.57 2.97
N SER A 42 -22.92 17.67 1.71
CA SER A 42 -24.32 17.69 1.28
C SER A 42 -24.68 16.67 0.20
N GLU A 43 -23.70 16.21 -0.58
CA GLU A 43 -23.95 15.30 -1.70
C GLU A 43 -23.81 13.82 -1.31
N PHE A 44 -24.48 12.94 -2.05
CA PHE A 44 -24.34 11.49 -1.91
C PHE A 44 -22.96 10.98 -2.34
N HIS A 45 -22.18 11.76 -3.07
CA HIS A 45 -20.75 11.53 -3.28
C HIS A 45 -19.94 12.26 -2.20
N ALA A 46 -20.13 11.87 -0.94
CA ALA A 46 -19.57 12.58 0.21
C ALA A 46 -18.07 12.32 0.43
N PHE A 47 -17.57 11.17 -0.01
CA PHE A 47 -16.19 10.73 0.19
C PHE A 47 -15.49 10.46 -1.14
N ASP A 48 -14.18 10.68 -1.18
CA ASP A 48 -13.32 10.37 -2.32
C ASP A 48 -11.95 9.86 -1.83
N SER A 49 -11.23 9.20 -2.73
CA SER A 49 -9.86 8.73 -2.56
C SER A 49 -8.99 9.28 -3.69
N PRO A 50 -8.53 10.54 -3.59
CA PRO A 50 -8.04 11.29 -4.76
C PRO A 50 -6.74 10.74 -5.37
N ASN A 51 -5.94 10.02 -4.57
CA ASN A 51 -4.64 9.47 -4.98
C ASN A 51 -4.62 7.93 -5.11
N LEU A 52 -5.74 7.24 -4.85
CA LEU A 52 -5.85 5.79 -5.01
C LEU A 52 -7.26 5.44 -5.51
N PRO A 53 -7.43 4.65 -6.58
CA PRO A 53 -8.78 4.25 -7.01
C PRO A 53 -9.52 3.46 -5.92
N PRO A 54 -10.86 3.36 -6.00
CA PRO A 54 -11.64 2.48 -5.12
C PRO A 54 -11.09 1.05 -5.12
N ILE A 55 -11.17 0.40 -3.96
CA ILE A 55 -10.84 -1.02 -3.78
C ILE A 55 -11.98 -1.90 -4.32
N VAL A 56 -13.22 -1.45 -4.16
CA VAL A 56 -14.40 -2.15 -4.66
C VAL A 56 -15.33 -1.16 -5.34
N ASP A 57 -15.87 -1.54 -6.49
CA ASP A 57 -16.95 -0.86 -7.20
C ASP A 57 -18.16 -1.79 -7.30
N VAL A 58 -19.34 -1.32 -6.89
CA VAL A 58 -20.58 -2.11 -6.81
C VAL A 58 -21.54 -1.64 -7.91
N GLY A 59 -21.56 -2.38 -9.02
CA GLY A 59 -22.52 -2.23 -10.09
C GLY A 59 -23.48 -3.43 -10.18
N VAL A 60 -23.85 -3.81 -11.41
CA VAL A 60 -24.53 -5.09 -11.68
C VAL A 60 -23.66 -6.27 -11.26
N VAL A 61 -22.34 -6.09 -11.35
CA VAL A 61 -21.31 -6.99 -10.84
C VAL A 61 -20.49 -6.22 -9.80
N ILE A 62 -20.05 -6.91 -8.75
CA ILE A 62 -19.11 -6.35 -7.77
C ILE A 62 -17.70 -6.57 -8.30
N ASP A 63 -17.01 -5.48 -8.61
CA ASP A 63 -15.61 -5.51 -9.06
C ASP A 63 -14.69 -5.18 -7.90
N VAL A 64 -13.71 -6.04 -7.65
CA VAL A 64 -12.70 -5.85 -6.60
C VAL A 64 -11.36 -5.64 -7.27
N ASN A 65 -10.76 -4.48 -7.04
CA ASN A 65 -9.43 -4.16 -7.53
C ASN A 65 -8.37 -4.83 -6.66
N TRP A 66 -8.19 -6.14 -6.84
CA TRP A 66 -7.24 -6.94 -6.08
C TRP A 66 -5.81 -6.39 -6.15
N HIS A 67 -5.42 -5.77 -7.27
CA HIS A 67 -4.10 -5.15 -7.47
C HIS A 67 -3.78 -4.01 -6.50
N GLU A 68 -4.82 -3.34 -6.00
CA GLU A 68 -4.65 -2.26 -5.04
C GLU A 68 -4.82 -2.76 -3.60
N VAL A 69 -5.29 -3.98 -3.37
CA VAL A 69 -5.45 -4.55 -2.02
C VAL A 69 -4.08 -4.69 -1.34
N PHE A 70 -3.97 -4.13 -0.14
CA PHE A 70 -2.75 -4.13 0.66
C PHE A 70 -2.52 -5.55 1.20
N PRO A 71 -1.37 -6.17 0.88
CA PRO A 71 -1.16 -7.57 1.20
C PRO A 71 -1.07 -7.79 2.71
N PRO A 72 -1.61 -8.92 3.23
CA PRO A 72 -1.43 -9.29 4.62
C PRO A 72 0.04 -9.62 4.90
N TYR A 73 0.57 -9.17 6.03
CA TYR A 73 1.88 -9.61 6.51
C TYR A 73 1.81 -11.07 6.96
N ALA A 74 2.27 -11.97 6.10
CA ALA A 74 2.34 -13.40 6.38
C ALA A 74 3.14 -13.65 7.67
N GLY A 75 2.53 -14.35 8.63
CA GLY A 75 3.19 -14.78 9.88
C GLY A 75 3.01 -13.87 11.11
N SER A 76 2.39 -12.70 11.00
CA SER A 76 2.15 -11.82 12.15
C SER A 76 0.78 -12.05 12.80
N LYS A 77 0.73 -12.15 14.14
CA LYS A 77 -0.55 -12.19 14.88
C LYS A 77 -1.22 -10.82 14.83
N PHE A 78 -2.55 -10.79 14.75
CA PHE A 78 -3.34 -9.57 14.89
C PHE A 78 -3.00 -8.85 16.20
N ARG A 79 -2.76 -7.53 16.13
CA ARG A 79 -2.42 -6.68 17.28
C ARG A 79 -3.21 -5.39 17.20
N VAL A 80 -3.74 -4.96 18.35
CA VAL A 80 -4.39 -3.66 18.51
C VAL A 80 -3.39 -2.70 19.17
N CYS A 81 -3.23 -1.50 18.60
CA CYS A 81 -2.45 -0.42 19.20
C CYS A 81 -3.42 0.54 19.89
N SER A 82 -3.48 0.50 21.22
CA SER A 82 -4.37 1.37 22.02
C SER A 82 -3.75 2.70 22.42
N LYS A 83 -2.42 2.82 22.33
CA LYS A 83 -1.69 4.06 22.62
C LYS A 83 -1.51 4.89 21.34
N THR A 84 -1.78 6.18 21.45
CA THR A 84 -1.56 7.19 20.41
C THR A 84 -0.99 8.46 21.05
N GLU A 85 -0.11 9.17 20.34
CA GLU A 85 0.38 10.46 20.83
C GLU A 85 -0.70 11.52 20.64
N GLU A 86 -1.06 12.20 21.72
CA GLU A 86 -2.12 13.21 21.73
C GLU A 86 -1.60 14.60 21.34
N ASN A 87 -0.30 14.86 21.53
CA ASN A 87 0.31 16.15 21.22
C ASN A 87 0.73 16.27 19.75
N VAL A 88 -0.21 15.96 18.85
CA VAL A 88 -0.07 16.13 17.40
C VAL A 88 -1.09 17.14 16.88
N ALA A 89 -0.73 17.87 15.83
CA ALA A 89 -1.62 18.86 15.24
C ALA A 89 -1.49 18.93 13.71
N VAL A 90 -2.48 19.57 13.06
CA VAL A 90 -2.42 19.93 11.65
C VAL A 90 -2.27 21.44 11.55
N LEU A 91 -1.25 21.91 10.83
CA LEU A 91 -1.05 23.32 10.52
C LEU A 91 -1.17 23.54 9.02
N ARG A 92 -2.18 24.29 8.60
CA ARG A 92 -2.32 24.72 7.21
C ARG A 92 -1.61 26.06 6.99
N PHE A 93 -0.65 26.10 6.07
CA PHE A 93 -0.07 27.38 5.66
C PHE A 93 -1.08 28.23 4.90
N PHE A 94 -1.05 29.53 5.16
CA PHE A 94 -1.86 30.53 4.47
C PHE A 94 -1.01 31.78 4.21
N PRO A 95 -1.33 32.56 3.16
CA PRO A 95 -0.62 33.79 2.87
C PRO A 95 -0.67 34.74 4.07
N GLY A 96 0.49 35.22 4.51
CA GLY A 96 0.59 36.14 5.66
C GLY A 96 0.75 35.48 7.02
N ILE A 97 0.89 34.15 7.12
CA ILE A 97 1.28 33.50 8.38
C ILE A 97 2.58 34.14 8.93
N THR A 98 2.56 34.51 10.20
CA THR A 98 3.68 35.19 10.86
C THR A 98 4.61 34.18 11.52
N VAL A 99 5.89 34.54 11.67
CA VAL A 99 6.86 33.71 12.41
C VAL A 99 6.43 33.52 13.87
N THR A 100 5.84 34.55 14.48
CA THR A 100 5.32 34.50 15.86
C THR A 100 4.19 33.49 16.00
N THR A 101 3.26 33.46 15.04
CA THR A 101 2.18 32.46 15.00
C THR A 101 2.75 31.05 14.86
N LEU A 102 3.68 30.85 13.91
CA LEU A 102 4.31 29.56 13.67
C LEU A 102 5.09 29.05 14.89
N GLU A 103 5.85 29.94 15.53
CA GLU A 103 6.63 29.61 16.73
C GLU A 103 5.74 29.25 17.91
N SER A 104 4.66 30.01 18.12
CA SER A 104 3.66 29.71 19.16
C SER A 104 2.98 28.37 18.93
N PHE A 105 2.68 28.03 17.68
CA PHE A 105 2.08 26.75 17.30
C PHE A 105 3.03 25.56 17.54
N LEU A 106 4.34 25.74 17.33
CA LEU A 106 5.35 24.69 17.45
C LEU A 106 5.99 24.59 18.84
N ASN A 107 5.46 25.33 19.81
CA ASN A 107 5.92 25.26 21.19
C ASN A 107 5.37 24.02 21.91
N TYR A 108 6.00 23.71 23.04
CA TYR A 108 5.49 22.69 23.96
C TYR A 108 4.00 22.94 24.27
N PRO A 109 3.13 21.91 24.28
CA PRO A 109 3.44 20.47 24.33
C PRO A 109 3.56 19.74 22.99
N ILE A 110 3.48 20.44 21.85
CA ILE A 110 3.46 19.80 20.53
C ILE A 110 4.72 18.97 20.26
N LYS A 111 4.50 17.70 19.90
CA LYS A 111 5.55 16.74 19.51
C LYS A 111 5.56 16.42 18.03
N GLY A 112 4.42 16.59 17.35
CA GLY A 112 4.32 16.36 15.93
C GLY A 112 3.35 17.30 15.22
N VAL A 113 3.68 17.71 13.99
CA VAL A 113 2.78 18.51 13.16
C VAL A 113 2.70 17.95 11.75
N VAL A 114 1.47 17.82 11.23
CA VAL A 114 1.20 17.72 9.80
C VAL A 114 1.14 19.13 9.23
N LEU A 115 2.14 19.50 8.46
CA LEU A 115 2.23 20.79 7.80
C LEU A 115 1.62 20.71 6.40
N GLN A 116 0.54 21.43 6.13
CA GLN A 116 -0.05 21.49 4.80
C GLN A 116 0.50 22.67 4.00
N THR A 117 1.31 22.39 2.99
CA THR A 117 1.94 23.38 2.12
C THR A 117 1.32 23.45 0.71
N TYR A 118 1.74 24.41 -0.09
CA TYR A 118 1.14 24.68 -1.40
C TYR A 118 1.66 23.74 -2.48
N GLY A 119 0.82 23.43 -3.47
CA GLY A 119 1.23 22.73 -4.69
C GLY A 119 1.94 21.39 -4.41
N ALA A 120 3.13 21.19 -4.97
CA ALA A 120 3.92 19.96 -4.82
C ALA A 120 4.68 19.87 -3.47
N GLY A 121 4.25 20.60 -2.44
CA GLY A 121 4.88 20.61 -1.12
C GLY A 121 5.76 21.83 -0.84
N ASN A 122 5.43 22.97 -1.44
CA ASN A 122 6.28 24.16 -1.43
C ASN A 122 6.03 25.03 -0.19
N GLY A 123 7.09 25.23 0.61
CA GLY A 123 7.12 26.26 1.64
C GLY A 123 7.41 27.65 1.04
N PRO A 124 7.16 28.74 1.80
CA PRO A 124 7.52 30.09 1.40
C PRO A 124 9.06 30.26 1.42
N ASP A 125 9.70 29.99 0.28
CA ASP A 125 11.15 29.97 0.09
C ASP A 125 11.83 31.34 0.28
N THR A 126 11.11 32.42 0.03
CA THR A 126 11.58 33.80 0.30
C THR A 126 11.53 34.19 1.79
N ARG A 127 10.87 33.40 2.64
CA ARG A 127 10.66 33.68 4.07
C ARG A 127 11.55 32.80 4.96
N LYS A 128 12.84 33.13 5.00
CA LYS A 128 13.85 32.43 5.81
C LYS A 128 13.48 32.36 7.28
N ASP A 129 12.84 33.38 7.82
CA ASP A 129 12.34 33.43 9.20
C ASP A 129 11.38 32.27 9.52
N LEU A 130 10.52 31.88 8.58
CA LEU A 130 9.61 30.74 8.73
C LEU A 130 10.37 29.41 8.65
N ILE A 131 11.30 29.28 7.70
CA ILE A 131 12.11 28.08 7.53
C ILE A 131 13.00 27.84 8.76
N ASP A 132 13.63 28.88 9.29
CA ASP A 132 14.45 28.81 10.49
C ASP A 132 13.62 28.45 11.73
N CYS A 133 12.37 28.92 11.81
CA CYS A 133 11.43 28.52 12.86
C CYS A 133 11.13 27.01 12.80
N LEU A 134 10.87 26.46 11.60
CA LEU A 134 10.69 25.02 11.40
C LEU A 134 11.96 24.24 11.79
N ALA A 135 13.13 24.68 11.34
CA ALA A 135 14.41 24.05 11.66
C ALA A 135 14.69 24.03 13.17
N ARG A 136 14.39 25.13 13.88
CA ARG A 136 14.47 25.19 15.34
C ARG A 136 13.52 24.20 16.01
N ALA A 137 12.29 24.06 15.52
CA ALA A 137 11.34 23.08 16.06
C ALA A 137 11.79 21.64 15.83
N CYS A 138 12.25 21.31 14.62
CA CYS A 138 12.83 20.00 14.31
C CYS A 138 14.03 19.67 15.21
N LYS A 139 14.90 20.66 15.49
CA LYS A 139 16.04 20.51 16.40
C LYS A 139 15.62 20.26 17.85
N ARG A 140 14.46 20.77 18.29
CA ARG A 140 13.86 20.47 19.61
C ARG A 140 13.24 19.06 19.68
N GLY A 141 13.17 18.34 18.56
CA GLY A 141 12.57 17.01 18.48
C GLY A 141 11.12 16.99 18.01
N VAL A 142 10.55 18.13 17.59
CA VAL A 142 9.21 18.16 16.97
C VAL A 142 9.29 17.54 15.59
N ILE A 143 8.50 16.49 15.32
CA ILE A 143 8.46 15.86 14.00
C ILE A 143 7.46 16.60 13.11
N ILE A 144 7.93 17.13 11.98
CA ILE A 144 7.07 17.85 11.03
C ILE A 144 6.95 17.03 9.74
N LEU A 145 5.72 16.63 9.41
CA LEU A 145 5.38 15.87 8.21
C LEU A 145 4.64 16.77 7.21
N ASN A 146 5.19 16.95 6.02
CA ASN A 146 4.64 17.85 5.00
C ASN A 146 3.65 17.13 4.07
N THR A 147 2.43 17.62 3.99
CA THR A 147 1.41 17.21 3.00
C THR A 147 1.05 18.39 2.10
N THR A 148 0.49 18.11 0.93
CA THR A 148 -0.06 19.17 0.07
C THR A 148 -1.44 19.63 0.56
N GLN A 149 -1.78 20.88 0.26
CA GLN A 149 -3.14 21.41 0.35
C GLN A 149 -4.04 21.01 -0.83
N CYS A 150 -3.44 20.54 -1.92
CA CYS A 150 -4.17 20.09 -3.10
C CYS A 150 -4.89 18.77 -2.81
N MET A 151 -6.10 18.61 -3.35
CA MET A 151 -6.88 17.37 -3.19
C MET A 151 -6.14 16.15 -3.78
N LYS A 152 -5.52 16.34 -4.95
CA LYS A 152 -4.77 15.31 -5.68
C LYS A 152 -3.33 15.75 -5.90
N GLY A 153 -2.41 14.81 -5.81
CA GLY A 153 -0.98 15.03 -5.99
C GLY A 153 -0.14 14.54 -4.82
N TYR A 154 1.16 14.82 -4.88
CA TYR A 154 2.13 14.34 -3.91
C TYR A 154 3.20 15.40 -3.61
N VAL A 155 3.72 15.35 -2.39
CA VAL A 155 4.87 16.13 -1.94
C VAL A 155 6.16 15.45 -2.36
N THR A 156 7.03 16.19 -3.04
CA THR A 156 8.35 15.73 -3.51
C THR A 156 9.44 16.74 -3.21
N ASP A 157 10.67 16.25 -3.00
CA ASP A 157 11.86 17.06 -2.83
C ASP A 157 12.57 17.38 -4.16
N ALA A 158 11.98 17.01 -5.30
CA ALA A 158 12.53 17.28 -6.63
C ALA A 158 12.65 18.79 -6.94
N TYR A 159 11.75 19.62 -6.38
CA TYR A 159 11.74 21.08 -6.58
C TYR A 159 12.60 21.83 -5.56
N ALA A 160 13.15 22.98 -5.96
CA ALA A 160 14.02 23.80 -5.11
C ALA A 160 13.38 24.17 -3.76
N THR A 161 12.11 24.55 -3.78
CA THR A 161 11.27 24.88 -2.60
C THR A 161 11.01 23.67 -1.69
N GLY A 162 10.86 22.47 -2.25
CA GLY A 162 10.74 21.22 -1.48
C GLY A 162 12.06 20.85 -0.77
N ARG A 163 13.20 21.12 -1.41
CA ARG A 163 14.53 20.90 -0.81
C ARG A 163 14.78 21.76 0.43
N VAL A 164 14.30 23.01 0.43
CA VAL A 164 14.46 23.92 1.58
C VAL A 164 13.77 23.37 2.84
N LEU A 165 12.54 22.86 2.71
CA LEU A 165 11.83 22.25 3.83
C LEU A 165 12.53 20.96 4.31
N LYS A 166 13.00 20.12 3.38
CA LYS A 166 13.76 18.91 3.74
C LYS A 166 15.04 19.25 4.49
N GLN A 167 15.78 20.28 4.06
CA GLN A 167 16.97 20.79 4.74
C GLN A 167 16.66 21.33 6.14
N ALA A 168 15.48 21.89 6.36
CA ALA A 168 14.98 22.29 7.68
C ALA A 168 14.52 21.10 8.55
N GLY A 169 14.66 19.86 8.08
CA GLY A 169 14.29 18.65 8.83
C GLY A 169 12.82 18.24 8.68
N VAL A 170 12.07 18.86 7.76
CA VAL A 170 10.67 18.50 7.48
C VAL A 170 10.62 17.27 6.57
N ILE A 171 9.79 16.29 6.93
CA ILE A 171 9.68 15.01 6.23
C ILE A 171 8.64 15.13 5.09
N PRO A 172 8.94 14.70 3.86
CA PRO A 172 7.94 14.67 2.78
C PRO A 172 6.92 13.54 2.99
N GLY A 173 5.64 13.90 3.10
CA GLY A 173 4.53 12.98 3.29
C GLY A 173 4.06 12.25 2.03
N GLY A 174 4.65 12.52 0.86
CA GLY A 174 4.21 11.93 -0.40
C GLY A 174 2.77 12.32 -0.73
N ASP A 175 1.93 11.34 -1.03
CA ASP A 175 0.54 11.51 -1.46
C ASP A 175 -0.48 11.13 -0.37
N MET A 176 -0.04 11.12 0.90
CA MET A 176 -0.92 10.91 2.05
C MET A 176 -1.98 12.00 2.15
N THR A 177 -3.20 11.62 2.55
CA THR A 177 -4.20 12.58 3.01
C THR A 177 -3.78 13.19 4.36
N PRO A 178 -4.23 14.40 4.72
CA PRO A 178 -3.95 14.99 6.03
C PRO A 178 -4.40 14.11 7.20
N GLU A 179 -5.52 13.41 7.06
CA GLU A 179 -6.07 12.49 8.05
C GLU A 179 -5.16 11.28 8.27
N ALA A 180 -4.67 10.68 7.16
CA ALA A 180 -3.75 9.56 7.21
C ALA A 180 -2.39 9.99 7.77
N ALA A 181 -1.88 11.15 7.35
CA ALA A 181 -0.64 11.72 7.85
C ALA A 181 -0.70 11.98 9.36
N LEU A 182 -1.80 12.57 9.86
CA LEU A 182 -1.98 12.85 11.28
C LEU A 182 -2.09 11.55 12.10
N THR A 183 -2.89 10.59 11.61
CA THR A 183 -3.05 9.28 12.25
C THR A 183 -1.73 8.53 12.33
N LYS A 184 -0.96 8.53 11.24
CA LYS A 184 0.35 7.88 11.17
C LYS A 184 1.35 8.56 12.09
N LEU A 185 1.35 9.89 12.14
CA LEU A 185 2.19 10.67 13.04
C LEU A 185 1.89 10.35 14.50
N ALA A 186 0.61 10.32 14.90
CA ALA A 186 0.18 9.94 16.25
C ALA A 186 0.60 8.50 16.60
N TYR A 187 0.41 7.57 15.65
CA TYR A 187 0.78 6.15 15.81
C TYR A 187 2.29 5.97 15.98
N VAL A 188 3.10 6.62 15.13
CA VAL A 188 4.56 6.49 15.15
C VAL A 188 5.16 7.13 16.40
N LEU A 189 4.67 8.31 16.80
CA LEU A 189 5.16 9.00 17.99
C LEU A 189 4.88 8.22 19.28
N ALA A 190 3.78 7.45 19.33
CA ALA A 190 3.40 6.61 20.45
C ALA A 190 4.25 5.34 20.63
N LYS A 191 5.21 5.06 19.73
CA LYS A 191 6.13 3.94 19.86
C LYS A 191 7.30 4.30 20.75
N ASP A 192 7.26 3.79 21.99
CA ASP A 192 8.32 3.98 22.98
C ASP A 192 9.61 3.23 22.59
N GLU A 193 9.46 2.15 21.82
CA GLU A 193 10.55 1.31 21.34
C GLU A 193 11.35 1.91 20.17
N TRP A 194 10.88 3.02 19.58
CA TRP A 194 11.54 3.68 18.46
C TRP A 194 12.20 4.98 18.90
N ASP A 195 13.47 5.14 18.55
CA ASP A 195 14.16 6.41 18.67
C ASP A 195 13.65 7.43 17.63
N LEU A 196 14.15 8.66 17.71
CA LEU A 196 13.70 9.75 16.83
C LEU A 196 13.99 9.46 15.35
N GLU A 197 15.12 8.85 15.02
CA GLU A 197 15.51 8.57 13.64
C GLU A 197 14.69 7.42 13.05
N GLU A 198 14.44 6.38 13.84
CA GLU A 198 13.54 5.29 13.45
C GLU A 198 12.11 5.80 13.25
N LYS A 199 11.62 6.70 14.12
CA LYS A 199 10.32 7.36 13.94
C LYS A 199 10.25 8.12 12.61
N LYS A 200 11.27 8.92 12.27
CA LYS A 200 11.34 9.61 10.98
C LYS A 200 11.32 8.62 9.81
N ARG A 201 12.11 7.56 9.88
CA ARG A 201 12.17 6.51 8.85
C ARG A 201 10.82 5.80 8.66
N MET A 202 10.11 5.52 9.75
CA MET A 202 8.80 4.87 9.70
C MET A 202 7.70 5.79 9.11
N LEU A 203 7.84 7.11 9.23
CA LEU A 203 6.95 8.06 8.56
C LEU A 203 7.15 8.10 7.05
N GLU A 204 8.36 7.80 6.56
CA GLU A 204 8.63 7.75 5.12
C GLU A 204 8.10 6.48 4.45
N LYS A 205 8.09 5.34 5.16
CA LYS A 205 7.61 4.05 4.63
C LYS A 205 6.11 3.99 4.41
N ASN A 206 5.65 3.19 3.46
CA ASN A 206 4.23 2.82 3.36
C ASN A 206 3.90 1.75 4.41
N LEU A 207 3.13 2.08 5.45
CA LEU A 207 2.85 1.14 6.55
C LEU A 207 1.55 0.34 6.37
N ARG A 208 0.53 0.96 5.78
CA ARG A 208 -0.85 0.44 5.70
C ARG A 208 -1.52 0.76 4.36
N GLY A 209 -0.75 1.09 3.33
CA GLY A 209 -1.27 1.47 2.03
C GLY A 209 -1.66 2.95 1.95
N GLU A 210 -1.30 3.76 2.95
CA GLU A 210 -1.64 5.19 3.06
C GLU A 210 -0.84 6.09 2.11
N ARG A 211 0.25 5.56 1.56
CA ARG A 211 1.20 6.30 0.71
C ARG A 211 1.68 5.43 -0.45
N HIS A 212 1.87 6.03 -1.62
CA HIS A 212 2.64 5.42 -2.70
C HIS A 212 4.13 5.66 -2.51
N ILE A 213 4.91 4.59 -2.67
CA ILE A 213 6.37 4.72 -2.78
C ILE A 213 6.66 5.03 -4.24
N HIS A 214 6.90 6.30 -4.55
CA HIS A 214 7.41 6.69 -5.87
C HIS A 214 8.89 6.31 -5.89
N SER A 215 9.21 5.12 -6.41
CA SER A 215 10.60 4.74 -6.62
C SER A 215 11.20 5.72 -7.62
N SER A 216 12.29 6.39 -7.24
CA SER A 216 13.11 7.20 -8.14
C SER A 216 13.89 6.37 -9.18
N HIS A 217 13.58 5.07 -9.30
CA HIS A 217 14.06 4.24 -10.39
C HIS A 217 13.41 4.71 -11.68
N ARG A 218 14.11 5.59 -12.39
CA ARG A 218 14.07 5.61 -13.85
C ARG A 218 14.29 4.17 -14.31
N PHE A 219 13.35 3.67 -15.09
CA PHE A 219 13.46 2.42 -15.82
C PHE A 219 14.87 2.27 -16.43
N GLU A 220 15.61 1.24 -16.04
CA GLU A 220 16.75 0.75 -16.82
C GLU A 220 16.52 -0.73 -17.12
N PHE A 221 16.16 -0.97 -18.39
CA PHE A 221 16.08 -2.30 -18.99
C PHE A 221 17.50 -2.74 -19.37
N GLY A 222 18.15 -3.49 -18.48
CA GLY A 222 19.15 -4.45 -18.95
C GLY A 222 18.40 -5.53 -19.75
N ASP A 223 18.56 -5.50 -21.07
CA ASP A 223 17.93 -6.35 -22.10
C ASP A 223 16.49 -6.03 -22.55
N GLN A 224 16.43 -4.96 -23.34
CA GLN A 224 15.37 -4.66 -24.30
C GLN A 224 15.20 -5.80 -25.34
N THR A 225 14.11 -6.56 -25.33
CA THR A 225 13.56 -7.08 -26.60
C THR A 225 12.06 -7.36 -26.60
N LEU A 226 11.45 -7.90 -25.55
CA LEU A 226 10.08 -8.45 -25.70
C LEU A 226 8.99 -7.36 -25.66
N VAL A 227 9.01 -6.52 -24.63
CA VAL A 227 7.97 -5.52 -24.42
C VAL A 227 8.01 -4.45 -25.51
N GLU A 228 9.19 -3.94 -25.88
CA GLU A 228 9.32 -2.96 -26.97
C GLU A 228 8.97 -3.52 -28.36
N LYS A 229 9.26 -4.80 -28.63
CA LYS A 229 8.85 -5.43 -29.90
C LYS A 229 7.33 -5.61 -29.95
N LEU A 230 6.71 -5.99 -28.83
CA LEU A 230 5.26 -6.05 -28.70
C LEU A 230 4.63 -4.65 -28.84
N SER A 231 5.19 -3.63 -28.19
CA SER A 231 4.74 -2.22 -28.29
C SER A 231 4.80 -1.69 -29.73
N ARG A 232 5.85 -2.03 -30.49
CA ARG A 232 6.01 -1.60 -31.89
C ARG A 232 5.02 -2.28 -32.83
N HIS A 233 4.67 -3.55 -32.58
CA HIS A 233 3.68 -4.27 -33.38
C HIS A 233 2.23 -3.91 -33.00
N LEU A 234 1.99 -3.51 -31.76
CA LEU A 234 0.64 -3.23 -31.25
C LEU A 234 0.24 -1.75 -31.33
N GLY A 235 1.11 -0.85 -31.77
CA GLY A 235 0.78 0.57 -32.00
C GLY A 235 0.40 1.36 -30.73
N ALA A 236 0.81 0.86 -29.56
CA ALA A 236 0.19 1.23 -28.29
C ALA A 236 0.77 2.50 -27.64
N VAL A 237 -0.09 3.50 -27.41
CA VAL A 237 0.23 4.74 -26.68
C VAL A 237 -0.08 4.55 -25.19
N GLY A 238 0.93 4.71 -24.33
CA GLY A 238 0.85 5.03 -22.89
C GLY A 238 -0.13 4.22 -22.02
N GLY A 239 -1.44 4.52 -22.09
CA GLY A 239 -2.48 3.86 -21.32
C GLY A 239 -2.66 2.38 -21.65
N GLU A 240 -2.46 2.01 -22.92
CA GLU A 240 -2.52 0.61 -23.37
C GLU A 240 -1.36 -0.23 -22.80
N MET A 241 -0.22 0.39 -22.49
CA MET A 241 0.93 -0.29 -21.91
C MET A 241 0.69 -0.73 -20.46
N ARG A 242 -0.12 0.01 -19.71
CA ARG A 242 -0.52 -0.39 -18.35
C ARG A 242 -1.42 -1.62 -18.40
N GLN A 243 -2.44 -1.60 -19.26
CA GLN A 243 -3.35 -2.73 -19.46
C GLN A 243 -2.62 -3.97 -20.00
N LEU A 244 -1.62 -3.77 -20.87
CA LEU A 244 -0.80 -4.85 -21.39
C LEU A 244 0.06 -5.49 -20.28
N LYS A 245 0.67 -4.68 -19.42
CA LYS A 245 1.42 -5.18 -18.24
C LYS A 245 0.51 -5.93 -17.27
N GLU A 246 -0.69 -5.43 -17.01
CA GLU A 246 -1.69 -6.07 -16.16
C GLU A 246 -2.08 -7.47 -16.67
N LYS A 247 -2.13 -7.66 -17.99
CA LYS A 247 -2.44 -8.97 -18.60
C LYS A 247 -1.23 -9.89 -18.72
N ILE A 248 -0.02 -9.35 -18.88
CA ILE A 248 1.20 -10.14 -19.09
C ILE A 248 1.81 -10.61 -17.77
N TYR A 249 1.83 -9.78 -16.72
CA TYR A 249 2.46 -10.14 -15.45
C TYR A 249 1.90 -11.42 -14.80
N PRO A 250 0.58 -11.68 -14.76
CA PRO A 250 0.07 -12.94 -14.21
C PRO A 250 0.62 -14.16 -14.97
N ILE A 251 0.75 -14.05 -16.30
CA ILE A 251 1.26 -15.13 -17.16
C ILE A 251 2.74 -15.39 -16.86
N LEU A 252 3.57 -14.34 -16.81
CA LEU A 252 5.00 -14.45 -16.52
C LEU A 252 5.25 -15.00 -15.11
N MET A 253 4.52 -14.49 -14.12
CA MET A 253 4.60 -14.96 -12.73
C MET A 253 4.20 -16.43 -12.60
N CYS A 254 3.13 -16.85 -13.28
CA CYS A 254 2.72 -18.25 -13.33
C CYS A 254 3.75 -19.15 -14.01
N GLN A 255 4.38 -18.68 -15.09
CA GLN A 255 5.41 -19.42 -15.81
C GLN A 255 6.70 -19.57 -14.97
N ALA A 256 7.20 -18.48 -14.39
CA ALA A 256 8.37 -18.52 -13.51
C ALA A 256 8.14 -19.44 -12.29
N ALA A 257 6.93 -19.41 -11.72
CA ALA A 257 6.55 -20.30 -10.63
C ALA A 257 6.43 -21.78 -11.05
N LYS A 258 5.95 -22.04 -12.27
CA LYS A 258 5.89 -23.39 -12.86
C LYS A 258 7.28 -23.97 -13.13
N GLU A 259 8.27 -23.13 -13.43
CA GLU A 259 9.67 -23.53 -13.61
C GLU A 259 10.44 -23.58 -12.28
N GLY A 260 9.89 -22.96 -11.23
CA GLY A 260 10.54 -22.82 -9.94
C GLY A 260 11.64 -21.77 -9.90
N ASN A 261 11.66 -20.84 -10.85
CA ASN A 261 12.66 -19.80 -10.98
C ASN A 261 12.39 -18.66 -9.98
N VAL A 262 12.95 -18.78 -8.77
CA VAL A 262 12.77 -17.80 -7.69
C VAL A 262 13.40 -16.45 -8.03
N GLU A 263 14.51 -16.44 -8.76
CA GLU A 263 15.18 -15.20 -9.16
C GLU A 263 14.28 -14.37 -10.09
N GLU A 264 13.69 -15.00 -11.11
CA GLU A 264 12.74 -14.35 -12.00
C GLU A 264 11.46 -13.90 -11.28
N LEU A 265 10.95 -14.70 -10.33
CA LEU A 265 9.84 -14.29 -9.47
C LEU A 265 10.17 -13.04 -8.64
N SER A 266 11.41 -12.94 -8.12
CA SER A 266 11.87 -11.76 -7.40
C SER A 266 11.95 -10.55 -8.31
N VAL A 267 12.55 -10.70 -9.50
CA VAL A 267 12.67 -9.62 -10.48
C VAL A 267 11.29 -9.10 -10.90
N LEU A 268 10.35 -9.99 -11.21
CA LEU A 268 8.98 -9.61 -11.58
C LEU A 268 8.26 -8.92 -10.43
N TYR A 269 8.41 -9.42 -9.19
CA TYR A 269 7.84 -8.78 -8.01
C TYR A 269 8.37 -7.36 -7.79
N ASP A 270 9.69 -7.18 -7.89
CA ASP A 270 10.34 -5.86 -7.73
C ASP A 270 9.94 -4.89 -8.85
N GLN A 271 9.56 -5.41 -10.03
CA GLN A 271 8.99 -4.65 -11.16
C GLN A 271 7.49 -4.34 -11.00
N GLY A 272 6.90 -4.67 -9.86
CA GLY A 272 5.49 -4.40 -9.54
C GLY A 272 4.51 -5.45 -10.05
N ALA A 273 4.97 -6.66 -10.39
CA ALA A 273 4.06 -7.75 -10.71
C ALA A 273 3.25 -8.17 -9.46
N PRO A 274 1.90 -8.22 -9.54
CA PRO A 274 1.09 -8.58 -8.38
C PRO A 274 1.20 -10.06 -8.06
N ILE A 275 1.60 -10.40 -6.83
CA ILE A 275 1.82 -11.80 -6.37
C ILE A 275 0.56 -12.67 -6.41
N TYR A 276 -0.60 -12.05 -6.23
CA TYR A 276 -1.91 -12.69 -6.21
C TYR A 276 -2.65 -12.58 -7.55
N ALA A 277 -2.01 -12.07 -8.59
CA ALA A 277 -2.65 -11.93 -9.89
C ALA A 277 -2.99 -13.31 -10.46
N GLN A 278 -4.18 -13.41 -11.05
CA GLN A 278 -4.67 -14.63 -11.67
C GLN A 278 -4.42 -14.59 -13.19
N ASP A 279 -3.98 -15.72 -13.74
CA ASP A 279 -3.99 -15.93 -15.19
C ASP A 279 -5.41 -16.14 -15.72
N TYR A 280 -5.54 -16.41 -17.02
CA TYR A 280 -6.84 -16.62 -17.67
C TYR A 280 -7.60 -17.87 -17.16
N GLU A 281 -6.95 -18.77 -16.42
CA GLU A 281 -7.57 -19.91 -15.76
C GLU A 281 -7.83 -19.65 -14.27
N GLY A 282 -7.71 -18.40 -13.81
CA GLY A 282 -7.88 -18.08 -12.39
C GLY A 282 -6.71 -18.55 -11.51
N ARG A 283 -5.59 -19.00 -12.09
CA ARG A 283 -4.46 -19.53 -11.30
C ARG A 283 -3.49 -18.41 -10.96
N THR A 284 -3.00 -18.43 -9.74
CA THR A 284 -1.89 -17.57 -9.30
C THR A 284 -0.55 -18.29 -9.44
N ALA A 285 0.54 -17.54 -9.35
CA ALA A 285 1.89 -18.11 -9.25
C ALA A 285 1.98 -19.19 -8.14
N LEU A 286 1.28 -18.99 -7.01
CA LEU A 286 1.26 -19.95 -5.92
C LEU A 286 0.57 -21.27 -6.30
N HIS A 287 -0.48 -21.22 -7.13
CA HIS A 287 -1.10 -22.43 -7.67
C HIS A 287 -0.12 -23.24 -8.50
N GLN A 288 0.67 -22.59 -9.35
CA GLN A 288 1.64 -23.24 -10.22
C GLN A 288 2.84 -23.80 -9.43
N ALA A 289 3.42 -23.01 -8.53
CA ALA A 289 4.52 -23.47 -7.68
C ALA A 289 4.12 -24.70 -6.85
N CYS A 290 2.90 -24.71 -6.31
CA CYS A 290 2.33 -25.86 -5.62
C CYS A 290 2.06 -27.05 -6.55
N LEU A 291 1.47 -26.83 -7.73
CA LEU A 291 1.19 -27.91 -8.68
C LEU A 291 2.46 -28.65 -9.13
N TYR A 292 3.55 -27.91 -9.30
CA TYR A 292 4.82 -28.44 -9.82
C TYR A 292 5.84 -28.81 -8.74
N GLY A 293 5.56 -28.53 -7.47
CA GLY A 293 6.42 -28.97 -6.35
C GLY A 293 7.61 -28.06 -6.04
N HIS A 294 7.58 -26.80 -6.46
CA HIS A 294 8.70 -25.87 -6.30
C HIS A 294 8.69 -25.20 -4.92
N VAL A 295 9.28 -25.89 -3.95
CA VAL A 295 9.32 -25.48 -2.54
C VAL A 295 9.82 -24.06 -2.32
N GLU A 296 10.96 -23.70 -2.92
CA GLU A 296 11.56 -22.37 -2.70
C GLU A 296 10.71 -21.27 -3.35
N ALA A 297 10.08 -21.54 -4.49
CA ALA A 297 9.10 -20.63 -5.09
C ALA A 297 7.85 -20.49 -4.21
N VAL A 298 7.34 -21.58 -3.61
CA VAL A 298 6.23 -21.52 -2.66
C VAL A 298 6.58 -20.65 -1.45
N LYS A 299 7.76 -20.83 -0.84
CA LYS A 299 8.20 -19.99 0.29
C LYS A 299 8.29 -18.52 -0.10
N PHE A 300 8.97 -18.21 -1.20
CA PHE A 300 9.08 -16.85 -1.70
C PHE A 300 7.70 -16.21 -1.91
N LEU A 301 6.79 -16.90 -2.59
CA LEU A 301 5.45 -16.39 -2.87
C LEU A 301 4.63 -16.18 -1.59
N LEU A 302 4.75 -17.07 -0.59
CA LEU A 302 4.09 -16.92 0.71
C LEU A 302 4.67 -15.75 1.52
N GLU A 303 5.99 -15.59 1.54
CA GLU A 303 6.67 -14.47 2.19
C GLU A 303 6.26 -13.12 1.59
N LYS A 304 6.02 -13.07 0.27
CA LYS A 304 5.54 -11.87 -0.43
C LYS A 304 4.01 -11.69 -0.40
N GLY A 305 3.28 -12.48 0.39
CA GLY A 305 1.85 -12.31 0.63
C GLY A 305 0.92 -13.07 -0.31
N GLY A 306 1.36 -14.20 -0.86
CA GLY A 306 0.53 -15.08 -1.70
C GLY A 306 -0.74 -15.58 -1.01
N LEU A 307 -1.88 -15.44 -1.69
CA LEU A 307 -3.19 -15.82 -1.16
C LEU A 307 -3.41 -17.34 -1.25
N VAL A 308 -3.34 -18.02 -0.10
CA VAL A 308 -3.48 -19.49 -0.01
C VAL A 308 -4.92 -20.00 -0.22
N HIS A 309 -5.91 -19.15 -0.01
CA HIS A 309 -7.33 -19.50 -0.09
C HIS A 309 -7.98 -19.12 -1.42
N GLN A 310 -7.24 -18.44 -2.30
CA GLN A 310 -7.73 -18.13 -3.64
C GLN A 310 -7.93 -19.42 -4.43
N VAL A 311 -9.00 -19.48 -5.21
CA VAL A 311 -9.37 -20.64 -6.03
C VAL A 311 -9.24 -20.30 -7.51
N ASP A 312 -8.81 -21.28 -8.30
CA ASP A 312 -8.81 -21.21 -9.76
C ASP A 312 -10.22 -21.43 -10.34
N THR A 313 -10.37 -21.30 -11.67
CA THR A 313 -11.67 -21.51 -12.36
C THR A 313 -12.22 -22.93 -12.23
N PHE A 314 -11.38 -23.87 -11.80
CA PHE A 314 -11.76 -25.26 -11.54
C PHE A 314 -12.05 -25.51 -10.04
N GLY A 315 -12.12 -24.45 -9.22
CA GLY A 315 -12.40 -24.51 -7.79
C GLY A 315 -11.23 -25.05 -6.95
N ASN A 316 -10.02 -25.17 -7.51
CA ASN A 316 -8.85 -25.65 -6.77
C ASN A 316 -8.11 -24.46 -6.17
N ASN A 317 -7.80 -24.53 -4.89
CA ASN A 317 -6.82 -23.62 -4.28
C ASN A 317 -5.40 -24.18 -4.43
N ALA A 318 -4.41 -23.41 -4.00
CA ALA A 318 -3.00 -23.80 -4.06
C ALA A 318 -2.71 -25.15 -3.38
N LEU A 319 -3.38 -25.48 -2.27
CA LEU A 319 -3.22 -26.77 -1.59
C LEU A 319 -3.80 -27.92 -2.43
N THR A 320 -5.00 -27.75 -2.98
CA THR A 320 -5.62 -28.77 -3.84
C THR A 320 -4.73 -29.05 -5.06
N ASN A 321 -4.12 -28.01 -5.64
CA ASN A 321 -3.16 -28.17 -6.72
C ASN A 321 -1.85 -28.86 -6.28
N ALA A 322 -1.36 -28.60 -5.06
CA ALA A 322 -0.23 -29.36 -4.50
C ALA A 322 -0.52 -30.86 -4.40
N ILE A 323 -1.72 -31.24 -3.94
CA ILE A 323 -2.13 -32.65 -3.82
C ILE A 323 -2.23 -33.32 -5.20
N ARG A 324 -2.73 -32.60 -6.21
CA ARG A 324 -2.84 -33.08 -7.60
C ARG A 324 -1.46 -33.21 -8.28
N GLY A 325 -0.53 -32.32 -7.92
CA GLY A 325 0.87 -32.38 -8.30
C GLY A 325 1.53 -33.65 -7.77
N LYS A 326 1.79 -34.63 -8.65
CA LYS A 326 2.34 -35.96 -8.29
C LYS A 326 3.71 -35.93 -7.56
N LYS A 327 4.28 -34.76 -7.27
CA LYS A 327 5.52 -34.55 -6.53
C LYS A 327 5.34 -34.33 -5.01
N PHE A 328 4.13 -34.06 -4.51
CA PHE A 328 3.83 -33.93 -3.08
C PHE A 328 3.24 -35.20 -2.43
N ARG A 329 3.59 -36.39 -2.96
CA ARG A 329 3.04 -37.70 -2.54
C ARG A 329 3.27 -38.11 -1.07
N HIS A 330 3.87 -37.26 -0.23
CA HIS A 330 4.12 -37.55 1.19
C HIS A 330 3.40 -36.62 2.18
N CYS A 331 2.48 -35.78 1.74
CA CYS A 331 1.69 -34.97 2.67
C CYS A 331 0.54 -35.82 3.25
N LYS A 332 0.72 -36.40 4.44
CA LYS A 332 -0.35 -37.13 5.14
C LYS A 332 -1.43 -36.14 5.61
N TYR A 333 -2.67 -36.50 5.29
CA TYR A 333 -3.89 -35.82 5.70
C TYR A 333 -4.18 -36.13 7.18
N GLY A 334 -4.31 -35.09 8.00
CA GLY A 334 -4.87 -35.19 9.35
C GLY A 334 -6.14 -34.35 9.40
N GLU A 335 -7.29 -34.99 9.60
CA GLU A 335 -8.65 -34.44 9.55
C GLU A 335 -8.97 -33.33 10.57
N ASN A 336 -7.99 -32.73 11.25
CA ASN A 336 -8.23 -31.90 12.43
C ASN A 336 -7.65 -30.48 12.42
N SER A 337 -7.35 -29.90 11.26
CA SER A 337 -6.91 -28.50 11.21
C SER A 337 -7.72 -27.67 10.22
N ARG A 338 -8.73 -26.97 10.76
CA ARG A 338 -9.31 -25.77 10.15
C ARG A 338 -8.16 -24.78 9.85
N GLY A 339 -7.87 -24.56 8.56
CA GLY A 339 -7.21 -23.33 8.09
C GLY A 339 -5.68 -23.19 8.15
N HIS A 340 -4.89 -24.26 8.36
CA HIS A 340 -3.42 -24.13 8.37
C HIS A 340 -2.74 -24.82 7.17
N ILE A 341 -2.57 -24.11 6.06
CA ILE A 341 -1.60 -24.50 5.02
C ILE A 341 -0.20 -24.04 5.47
N ALA A 342 0.27 -24.56 6.60
CA ALA A 342 1.63 -24.27 7.09
C ALA A 342 2.31 -25.45 7.79
N LEU A 343 1.61 -26.54 8.15
CA LEU A 343 2.25 -27.58 8.98
C LEU A 343 2.66 -28.87 8.25
N PHE A 344 2.29 -29.09 6.99
CA PHE A 344 2.42 -30.43 6.40
C PHE A 344 2.92 -30.51 4.95
N LEU A 345 3.64 -29.51 4.45
CA LEU A 345 4.34 -29.63 3.15
C LEU A 345 5.80 -30.12 3.29
N PHE A 346 6.33 -30.27 4.51
CA PHE A 346 7.75 -30.54 4.73
C PHE A 346 7.98 -31.73 5.67
N HIS A 347 8.85 -32.64 5.24
CA HIS A 347 9.43 -33.64 6.12
C HIS A 347 10.08 -32.96 7.34
N GLY A 348 9.44 -33.08 8.50
CA GLY A 348 10.10 -33.31 9.78
C GLY A 348 11.11 -32.29 10.31
N ARG A 349 11.16 -31.04 9.84
CA ARG A 349 11.93 -29.99 10.53
C ARG A 349 11.09 -28.74 10.73
N LYS A 350 10.79 -28.47 12.00
CA LYS A 350 10.23 -27.21 12.50
C LYS A 350 11.09 -26.06 11.96
N ILE A 351 10.47 -25.15 11.21
CA ILE A 351 11.04 -23.83 10.94
C ILE A 351 10.66 -22.99 12.17
N MET A 352 11.67 -22.50 12.88
CA MET A 352 11.54 -21.63 14.06
C MET A 352 11.13 -20.22 13.66
#